data_AF-A0A358AFP3-F1
#
_entry.id   AF-A0A358AFP3-F1
#
_cell.length_a   1.000
_cell.length_b   1.000
_cell.length_c   1.000
_cell.angle_alpha   90.00
_cell.angle_beta   90.00
_cell.angle_gamma   90.00
#
_symmetry.space_group_name_H-M   'P 1'
#
loop_
_entity.id
_entity.type
_entity.pdbx_description
1 polymer ?
#
loop_
_entity_poly.entity_id
_entity_poly.type
_entity_poly.pdbx_seq_one_letter_code
_entity_poly.pdbx_strand_id
1 'polypeptide(L)'
;MGRTAKDIGGFVKDLIAIEDIETKKRIYKKVLGIAYKNGIYPASIHDFYIARAKEGFGGFTVPAMNLRSMTYDLARAIFRVAKRNNSGAFIFEIAKSEMGYTNQPPPEYAAVILSAAIKEGYRGPVFIQADHTQVNIKKFKENPEKEIEALQALIAEAIEFGFYNIDIDSSTLVDLSQSTVKKQQYFNFDTCARLTQFIRRVEPKGITVSVGGEIGEVGHKNSTPEELRVFMDGFKERLRKGLTGISKISVQTGTSHGGVVLPDGSIAQVALDFDTLKTLSEIARKEYGLAGAVQHGASTLPSAAFHKFAECETAEVHLATEFQNMMYDSKHFPPELKEKIYQWLKINAASEKKDGETDEQFFYKTRKKALGPFKREIMGLSDSIREAIALELEAKFDFLFKQLNVVNKKELTDTHTPLKKVITRKRKEAAAIVHDGEGAD
;
A
#
# COMPACT_ATOMS: atom_id res chain seq x y z
N MET A 1 -33.81 -10.73 -26.11
CA MET A 1 -33.49 -11.30 -24.79
C MET A 1 -32.79 -10.22 -23.96
N GLY A 2 -33.51 -9.63 -23.00
CA GLY A 2 -32.95 -8.60 -22.12
C GLY A 2 -31.88 -9.21 -21.24
N ARG A 3 -30.65 -8.66 -21.28
CA ARG A 3 -29.61 -9.01 -20.31
C ARG A 3 -30.09 -8.53 -18.94
N THR A 4 -30.44 -9.45 -18.06
CA THR A 4 -30.60 -9.18 -16.62
C THR A 4 -29.32 -8.49 -16.17
N ALA A 5 -29.43 -7.30 -15.59
CA ALA A 5 -28.27 -6.58 -15.07
C ALA A 5 -27.62 -7.45 -13.99
N LYS A 6 -26.40 -7.97 -14.26
CA LYS A 6 -25.62 -8.67 -13.23
C LYS A 6 -25.44 -7.72 -12.05
N ASP A 7 -25.68 -8.19 -10.82
CA ASP A 7 -25.28 -7.49 -9.61
C ASP A 7 -23.76 -7.25 -9.66
N ILE A 8 -23.30 -6.14 -9.08
CA ILE A 8 -21.91 -5.69 -9.15
C ILE A 8 -20.93 -6.75 -8.62
N GLY A 9 -21.36 -7.61 -7.68
CA GLY A 9 -20.56 -8.73 -7.18
C GLY A 9 -20.29 -9.81 -8.23
N GLY A 10 -21.29 -10.17 -9.05
CA GLY A 10 -21.09 -11.12 -10.15
C GLY A 10 -20.18 -10.57 -11.24
N PHE A 11 -20.21 -9.25 -11.45
CA PHE A 11 -19.31 -8.56 -12.37
C PHE A 11 -17.85 -8.54 -11.91
N VAL A 12 -17.59 -8.39 -10.61
CA VAL A 12 -16.22 -8.36 -10.08
C VAL A 12 -15.53 -9.73 -10.24
N LYS A 13 -16.25 -10.83 -10.05
CA LYS A 13 -15.71 -12.17 -10.35
C LYS A 13 -15.27 -12.30 -11.81
N ASP A 14 -16.10 -11.84 -12.74
CA ASP A 14 -15.76 -11.84 -14.16
C ASP A 14 -14.51 -10.97 -14.42
N LEU A 15 -14.43 -9.77 -13.81
CA LEU A 15 -13.28 -8.87 -13.92
C LEU A 15 -11.98 -9.54 -13.47
N ILE A 16 -11.97 -10.20 -12.32
CA ILE A 16 -10.77 -10.86 -11.78
C ILE A 16 -10.33 -12.04 -12.66
N ALA A 17 -11.28 -12.72 -13.30
CA ALA A 17 -11.00 -13.86 -14.18
C ALA A 17 -10.43 -13.47 -15.55
N ILE A 18 -10.63 -12.22 -15.99
CA ILE A 18 -10.11 -11.69 -17.26
C ILE A 18 -8.58 -11.63 -17.22
N GLU A 19 -7.92 -12.07 -18.29
CA GLU A 19 -6.48 -11.91 -18.48
C GLU A 19 -6.14 -10.66 -19.30
N ASP A 20 -6.96 -10.32 -20.30
CA ASP A 20 -6.76 -9.17 -21.18
C ASP A 20 -6.78 -7.83 -20.42
N ILE A 21 -5.63 -7.17 -20.36
CA ILE A 21 -5.45 -5.90 -19.66
C ILE A 21 -6.31 -4.79 -20.27
N GLU A 22 -6.49 -4.76 -21.60
CA GLU A 22 -7.28 -3.70 -22.24
C GLU A 22 -8.77 -3.80 -21.88
N THR A 23 -9.29 -5.02 -21.70
CA THR A 23 -10.62 -5.24 -21.14
C THR A 23 -10.73 -4.73 -19.71
N LYS A 24 -9.72 -4.99 -18.85
CA LYS A 24 -9.69 -4.47 -17.47
C LYS A 24 -9.71 -2.94 -17.45
N LYS A 25 -8.91 -2.29 -18.31
CA LYS A 25 -8.90 -0.81 -18.46
C LYS A 25 -10.27 -0.26 -18.88
N ARG A 26 -10.95 -0.91 -19.82
CA ARG A 26 -12.33 -0.51 -20.23
C ARG A 26 -13.34 -0.68 -19.10
N ILE A 27 -13.23 -1.77 -18.34
CA ILE A 27 -14.08 -2.03 -17.17
C ILE A 27 -13.86 -0.98 -16.09
N TYR A 28 -12.61 -0.69 -15.74
CA TYR A 28 -12.26 0.36 -14.78
C TYR A 28 -12.95 1.68 -15.13
N LYS A 29 -12.88 2.14 -16.38
CA LYS A 29 -13.52 3.39 -16.82
C LYS A 29 -15.04 3.39 -16.59
N LYS A 30 -15.71 2.24 -16.78
CA LYS A 30 -17.15 2.10 -16.51
C LYS A 30 -17.44 2.15 -15.01
N VAL A 31 -16.68 1.40 -14.21
CA VAL A 31 -16.82 1.39 -12.74
C VAL A 31 -16.59 2.78 -12.17
N LEU A 32 -15.55 3.47 -12.62
CA LEU A 32 -15.24 4.84 -12.22
C LEU A 32 -16.41 5.80 -12.53
N GLY A 33 -17.03 5.69 -13.71
CA GLY A 33 -18.21 6.49 -14.06
C GLY A 33 -19.42 6.22 -13.16
N ILE A 34 -19.61 4.97 -12.74
CA ILE A 34 -20.67 4.59 -11.77
C ILE A 34 -20.33 5.11 -10.38
N ALA A 35 -19.08 4.97 -9.94
CA ALA A 35 -18.59 5.47 -8.66
C ALA A 35 -18.88 6.98 -8.52
N TYR A 36 -18.48 7.79 -9.51
CA TYR A 36 -18.75 9.23 -9.50
C TYR A 36 -20.25 9.57 -9.40
N LYS A 37 -21.12 8.83 -10.08
CA LYS A 37 -22.58 9.01 -9.98
C LYS A 37 -23.13 8.72 -8.59
N ASN A 38 -22.44 7.87 -7.82
CA ASN A 38 -22.78 7.55 -6.43
C ASN A 38 -22.06 8.44 -5.40
N GLY A 39 -21.29 9.44 -5.84
CA GLY A 39 -20.49 10.28 -4.94
C GLY A 39 -19.24 9.60 -4.38
N ILE A 40 -18.75 8.57 -5.07
CA ILE A 40 -17.51 7.84 -4.75
C ILE A 40 -16.45 8.27 -5.76
N TYR A 41 -15.25 8.62 -5.30
CA TYR A 41 -14.20 9.09 -6.20
C TYR A 41 -12.80 8.73 -5.67
N PRO A 42 -11.89 8.26 -6.53
CA PRO A 42 -10.49 8.16 -6.18
C PRO A 42 -9.95 9.54 -5.79
N ALA A 43 -9.18 9.60 -4.71
CA ALA A 43 -8.67 10.86 -4.18
C ALA A 43 -7.22 10.73 -3.70
N SER A 44 -6.55 11.88 -3.64
CA SER A 44 -5.25 12.03 -3.00
C SER A 44 -5.46 12.47 -1.55
N ILE A 45 -4.75 11.85 -0.61
CA ILE A 45 -4.74 12.23 0.80
C ILE A 45 -3.83 13.43 1.08
N HIS A 46 -3.15 13.96 0.06
CA HIS A 46 -2.14 15.01 0.20
C HIS A 46 -2.66 16.23 0.98
N ASP A 47 -3.79 16.80 0.58
CA ASP A 47 -4.33 18.02 1.19
C ASP A 47 -4.70 17.78 2.67
N PHE A 48 -5.20 16.58 3.00
CA PHE A 48 -5.45 16.14 4.39
C PHE A 48 -4.15 16.02 5.20
N TYR A 49 -3.09 15.45 4.64
CA TYR A 49 -1.79 15.33 5.30
C TYR A 49 -1.08 16.67 5.50
N ILE A 50 -1.17 17.58 4.52
CA ILE A 50 -0.66 18.93 4.67
C ILE A 50 -1.48 19.72 5.71
N ALA A 51 -2.79 19.54 5.75
CA ALA A 51 -3.64 20.16 6.78
C ALA A 51 -3.29 19.64 8.17
N ARG A 52 -3.00 18.35 8.33
CA ARG A 52 -2.55 17.78 9.62
C ARG A 52 -1.35 18.54 10.18
N ALA A 53 -0.35 18.79 9.34
CA ALA A 53 0.87 19.49 9.73
C ALA A 53 0.63 20.97 10.04
N LYS A 54 -0.25 21.63 9.27
CA LYS A 54 -0.50 23.08 9.37
C LYS A 54 -1.49 23.46 10.49
N GLU A 55 -2.54 22.67 10.64
CA GLU A 55 -3.65 22.93 11.56
C GLU A 55 -3.48 22.19 12.89
N GLY A 56 -2.55 21.23 12.96
CA GLY A 56 -2.16 20.57 14.20
C GLY A 56 -3.17 19.56 14.74
N PHE A 57 -4.09 19.07 13.90
CA PHE A 57 -4.93 17.94 14.30
C PHE A 57 -4.09 16.65 14.35
N GLY A 58 -4.43 15.77 15.29
CA GLY A 58 -3.62 14.58 15.56
C GLY A 58 -4.33 13.58 16.47
N GLY A 59 -3.55 12.75 17.13
CA GLY A 59 -4.00 11.70 18.04
C GLY A 59 -4.58 10.48 17.33
N PHE A 60 -4.29 10.29 16.04
CA PHE A 60 -4.70 9.13 15.26
C PHE A 60 -3.68 8.82 14.18
N THR A 61 -3.74 7.60 13.65
CA THR A 61 -2.87 7.09 12.59
C THR A 61 -3.71 6.50 11.47
N VAL A 62 -3.44 6.88 10.23
CA VAL A 62 -4.19 6.34 9.08
C VAL A 62 -3.76 4.89 8.82
N PRO A 63 -4.66 3.89 8.86
CA PRO A 63 -4.32 2.56 8.38
C PRO A 63 -4.23 2.55 6.86
N ALA A 64 -3.10 2.12 6.33
CA ALA A 64 -2.95 1.68 4.95
C ALA A 64 -2.93 0.14 4.94
N MET A 65 -3.76 -0.45 4.07
CA MET A 65 -4.08 -1.87 4.12
C MET A 65 -3.82 -2.52 2.76
N ASN A 66 -2.79 -3.36 2.68
CA ASN A 66 -2.47 -4.13 1.48
C ASN A 66 -3.44 -5.31 1.31
N LEU A 67 -4.29 -5.25 0.28
CA LEU A 67 -5.22 -6.34 -0.03
C LEU A 67 -4.60 -7.26 -1.10
N ARG A 68 -3.86 -8.27 -0.64
CA ARG A 68 -3.12 -9.21 -1.51
C ARG A 68 -3.98 -10.29 -2.16
N SER A 69 -5.16 -10.55 -1.61
CA SER A 69 -6.12 -11.55 -2.08
C SER A 69 -7.51 -11.23 -1.54
N MET A 70 -8.55 -11.86 -2.09
CA MET A 70 -9.94 -11.62 -1.71
C MET A 70 -10.31 -10.12 -1.69
N THR A 71 -9.63 -9.32 -2.52
CA THR A 71 -9.63 -7.85 -2.47
C THR A 71 -11.02 -7.25 -2.49
N TYR A 72 -11.94 -7.84 -3.26
CA TYR A 72 -13.33 -7.40 -3.29
C TYR A 72 -14.03 -7.61 -1.94
N ASP A 73 -13.94 -8.81 -1.38
CA ASP A 73 -14.61 -9.19 -0.14
C ASP A 73 -14.02 -8.41 1.06
N LEU A 74 -12.69 -8.25 1.10
CA LEU A 74 -12.02 -7.49 2.16
C LEU A 74 -12.25 -5.98 2.04
N ALA A 75 -12.26 -5.42 0.83
CA ALA A 75 -12.62 -4.01 0.64
C ALA A 75 -14.05 -3.72 1.08
N ARG A 76 -15.00 -4.64 0.82
CA ARG A 76 -16.38 -4.53 1.33
C ARG A 76 -16.40 -4.51 2.87
N ALA A 77 -15.69 -5.42 3.52
CA ALA A 77 -15.56 -5.45 4.98
C ALA A 77 -15.01 -4.12 5.52
N ILE A 78 -13.96 -3.57 4.91
CA ILE A 78 -13.39 -2.27 5.29
C ILE A 78 -14.41 -1.14 5.13
N PHE A 79 -15.15 -1.07 4.02
CA PHE A 79 -16.18 -0.04 3.84
C PHE A 79 -17.32 -0.16 4.86
N ARG A 80 -17.73 -1.38 5.24
CA ARG A 80 -18.73 -1.59 6.31
C ARG A 80 -18.23 -1.08 7.65
N VAL A 81 -16.99 -1.41 8.01
CA VAL A 81 -16.31 -0.94 9.23
C VAL A 81 -16.22 0.59 9.22
N ALA A 82 -15.76 1.18 8.13
CA ALA A 82 -15.62 2.62 7.99
C ALA A 82 -16.95 3.35 8.18
N LYS A 83 -18.03 2.85 7.57
CA LYS A 83 -19.39 3.40 7.75
C LYS A 83 -19.89 3.26 9.18
N ARG A 84 -19.71 2.08 9.79
CA ARG A 84 -20.11 1.81 11.19
C ARG A 84 -19.39 2.74 12.18
N ASN A 85 -18.12 3.05 11.93
CA ASN A 85 -17.29 3.85 12.81
C ASN A 85 -17.19 5.34 12.42
N ASN A 86 -17.90 5.76 11.37
CA ASN A 86 -17.78 7.11 10.79
C ASN A 86 -16.30 7.51 10.54
N SER A 87 -15.53 6.57 9.99
CA SER A 87 -14.13 6.74 9.62
C SER A 87 -14.01 7.14 8.16
N GLY A 88 -13.18 8.14 7.87
CA GLY A 88 -12.82 8.54 6.49
C GLY A 88 -11.33 8.45 6.18
N ALA A 89 -10.48 8.40 7.20
CA ALA A 89 -9.03 8.36 7.06
C ALA A 89 -8.53 6.91 7.07
N PHE A 90 -8.55 6.25 5.91
CA PHE A 90 -8.00 4.91 5.68
C PHE A 90 -7.64 4.74 4.21
N ILE A 91 -6.64 3.91 3.92
CA ILE A 91 -6.07 3.75 2.58
C ILE A 91 -6.13 2.29 2.16
N PHE A 92 -6.54 2.05 0.91
CA PHE A 92 -6.31 0.77 0.25
C PHE A 92 -5.00 0.84 -0.50
N GLU A 93 -4.09 -0.08 -0.26
CA GLU A 93 -2.78 -0.05 -0.90
C GLU A 93 -2.42 -1.40 -1.53
N ILE A 94 -1.47 -1.37 -2.44
CA ILE A 94 -0.81 -2.56 -2.95
C ILE A 94 0.56 -2.13 -3.45
N ALA A 95 1.60 -2.86 -3.08
CA ALA A 95 2.97 -2.49 -3.42
C ALA A 95 3.36 -2.94 -4.83
N LYS A 96 4.40 -2.34 -5.39
CA LYS A 96 4.92 -2.67 -6.74
C LYS A 96 5.14 -4.18 -6.91
N SER A 97 5.79 -4.83 -5.95
CA SER A 97 6.04 -6.28 -5.96
C SER A 97 4.75 -7.08 -5.85
N GLU A 98 3.82 -6.63 -5.01
CA GLU A 98 2.54 -7.28 -4.76
C GLU A 98 1.64 -7.28 -5.99
N MET A 99 1.62 -6.19 -6.77
CA MET A 99 0.92 -6.16 -8.06
C MET A 99 1.37 -7.31 -8.97
N GLY A 100 2.67 -7.64 -8.95
CA GLY A 100 3.25 -8.76 -9.69
C GLY A 100 2.84 -10.11 -9.13
N TYR A 101 3.23 -10.43 -7.89
CA TYR A 101 3.03 -11.79 -7.35
C TYR A 101 1.56 -12.13 -7.03
N THR A 102 0.69 -11.12 -6.82
CA THR A 102 -0.76 -11.31 -6.69
C THR A 102 -1.49 -11.23 -8.03
N ASN A 103 -0.81 -10.83 -9.11
CA ASN A 103 -1.39 -10.58 -10.42
C ASN A 103 -2.58 -9.59 -10.34
N GLN A 104 -2.41 -8.50 -9.62
CA GLN A 104 -3.41 -7.44 -9.43
C GLN A 104 -2.89 -6.13 -10.02
N PRO A 105 -2.97 -5.93 -11.35
CA PRO A 105 -2.51 -4.70 -11.97
C PRO A 105 -3.43 -3.51 -11.58
N PRO A 106 -2.94 -2.26 -11.64
CA PRO A 106 -3.69 -1.06 -11.25
C PRO A 106 -5.15 -0.97 -11.75
N PRO A 107 -5.48 -1.23 -13.04
CA PRO A 107 -6.87 -1.18 -13.51
C PRO A 107 -7.79 -2.21 -12.86
N GLU A 108 -7.28 -3.38 -12.47
CA GLU A 108 -8.05 -4.39 -11.74
C GLU A 108 -8.28 -3.94 -10.31
N TYR A 109 -7.19 -3.65 -9.59
CA TYR A 109 -7.23 -3.34 -8.16
C TYR A 109 -8.17 -2.17 -7.86
N ALA A 110 -8.02 -1.06 -8.60
CA ALA A 110 -8.87 0.11 -8.41
C ALA A 110 -10.33 -0.14 -8.80
N ALA A 111 -10.59 -0.90 -9.87
CA ALA A 111 -11.96 -1.25 -10.25
C ALA A 111 -12.64 -2.14 -9.20
N VAL A 112 -11.89 -3.07 -8.59
CA VAL A 112 -12.38 -3.93 -7.51
C VAL A 112 -12.73 -3.11 -6.26
N ILE A 113 -11.84 -2.23 -5.81
CA ILE A 113 -12.08 -1.36 -4.64
C ILE A 113 -13.29 -0.46 -4.87
N LEU A 114 -13.36 0.22 -6.02
CA LEU A 114 -14.49 1.10 -6.32
C LEU A 114 -15.81 0.30 -6.43
N SER A 115 -15.77 -0.92 -6.94
CA SER A 115 -16.93 -1.81 -6.96
C SER A 115 -17.39 -2.19 -5.56
N ALA A 116 -16.46 -2.46 -4.64
CA ALA A 116 -16.77 -2.70 -3.23
C ALA A 116 -17.41 -1.45 -2.58
N ALA A 117 -16.87 -0.26 -2.84
CA ALA A 117 -17.43 1.01 -2.35
C ALA A 117 -18.88 1.20 -2.83
N ILE A 118 -19.13 0.93 -4.13
CA ILE A 118 -20.47 1.00 -4.73
C ILE A 118 -21.40 -0.01 -4.06
N LYS A 119 -20.96 -1.26 -3.90
CA LYS A 119 -21.76 -2.33 -3.29
C LYS A 119 -22.19 -1.99 -1.87
N GLU A 120 -21.28 -1.41 -1.09
CA GLU A 120 -21.54 -1.03 0.31
C GLU A 120 -22.17 0.36 0.44
N GLY A 121 -22.48 1.05 -0.67
CA GLY A 121 -23.11 2.37 -0.67
C GLY A 121 -22.28 3.44 0.07
N TYR A 122 -20.96 3.34 -0.01
CA TYR A 122 -20.05 4.36 0.53
C TYR A 122 -20.19 5.68 -0.26
N ARG A 123 -19.87 6.81 0.37
CA ARG A 123 -19.85 8.15 -0.26
C ARG A 123 -18.69 8.96 0.28
N GLY A 124 -17.90 9.55 -0.62
CA GLY A 124 -16.72 10.32 -0.28
C GLY A 124 -15.47 9.85 -1.01
N PRO A 125 -14.30 10.33 -0.55
CA PRO A 125 -13.02 9.99 -1.15
C PRO A 125 -12.66 8.53 -0.88
N VAL A 126 -12.02 7.91 -1.88
CA VAL A 126 -11.39 6.59 -1.79
C VAL A 126 -9.90 6.76 -2.07
N PHE A 127 -9.07 6.50 -1.07
CA PHE A 127 -7.62 6.59 -1.21
C PHE A 127 -7.07 5.25 -1.67
N ILE A 128 -6.45 5.25 -2.84
CA ILE A 128 -5.75 4.09 -3.42
C ILE A 128 -4.27 4.46 -3.51
N GLN A 129 -3.42 3.62 -2.95
CA GLN A 129 -1.98 3.87 -2.80
C GLN A 129 -1.15 2.82 -3.53
N ALA A 130 -0.12 3.29 -4.24
CA ALA A 130 0.95 2.44 -4.73
C ALA A 130 2.07 2.47 -3.70
N ASP A 131 2.13 1.42 -2.90
CA ASP A 131 3.15 1.25 -1.86
C ASP A 131 4.48 0.80 -2.49
N HIS A 132 5.59 1.01 -1.79
CA HIS A 132 6.95 0.65 -2.20
C HIS A 132 7.17 0.69 -3.71
N THR A 133 7.09 1.88 -4.32
CA THR A 133 7.59 2.10 -5.68
C THR A 133 9.11 2.05 -5.64
N GLN A 134 9.62 0.83 -5.41
CA GLN A 134 10.96 0.58 -4.92
C GLN A 134 11.95 0.51 -6.07
N VAL A 135 13.08 1.19 -5.89
CA VAL A 135 14.23 1.12 -6.79
C VAL A 135 14.97 -0.20 -6.59
N ASN A 136 15.15 -0.96 -7.66
CA ASN A 136 15.99 -2.16 -7.62
C ASN A 136 17.47 -1.77 -7.72
N ILE A 137 18.24 -1.96 -6.64
CA ILE A 137 19.67 -1.59 -6.59
C ILE A 137 20.52 -2.25 -7.69
N LYS A 138 20.21 -3.50 -8.09
CA LYS A 138 20.97 -4.19 -9.15
C LYS A 138 20.72 -3.53 -10.50
N LYS A 139 19.44 -3.34 -10.86
CA LYS A 139 19.04 -2.67 -12.10
C LYS A 139 19.54 -1.22 -12.15
N PHE A 140 19.51 -0.53 -11.01
CA PHE A 140 20.03 0.82 -10.88
C PHE A 140 21.55 0.87 -11.11
N LYS A 141 22.33 -0.05 -10.52
CA LYS A 141 23.78 -0.13 -10.75
C LYS A 141 24.14 -0.45 -12.21
N GLU A 142 23.33 -1.27 -12.87
CA GLU A 142 23.51 -1.59 -14.29
C GLU A 142 23.18 -0.42 -15.21
N ASN A 143 22.02 0.22 -15.00
CA ASN A 143 21.58 1.38 -15.78
C ASN A 143 20.57 2.23 -14.98
N PRO A 144 21.03 3.31 -14.30
CA PRO A 144 20.17 4.14 -13.46
C PRO A 144 19.00 4.76 -14.22
N GLU A 145 19.23 5.24 -15.45
CA GLU A 145 18.20 5.90 -16.24
C GLU A 145 17.10 4.92 -16.65
N LYS A 146 17.47 3.70 -17.07
CA LYS A 146 16.50 2.66 -17.44
C LYS A 146 15.63 2.23 -16.26
N GLU A 147 16.22 2.08 -15.06
CA GLU A 147 15.44 1.76 -13.85
C GLU A 147 14.47 2.90 -13.51
N ILE A 148 14.93 4.15 -13.56
CA ILE A 148 14.08 5.32 -13.31
C ILE A 148 12.95 5.43 -14.35
N GLU A 149 13.24 5.20 -15.63
CA GLU A 149 12.22 5.19 -16.70
C GLU A 149 11.16 4.10 -16.47
N ALA A 150 11.58 2.90 -16.02
CA ALA A 150 10.65 1.83 -15.68
C ALA A 150 9.73 2.21 -14.51
N LEU A 151 10.29 2.81 -13.45
CA LEU A 151 9.48 3.32 -12.32
C LEU A 151 8.55 4.46 -12.74
N GLN A 152 9.01 5.37 -13.60
CA GLN A 152 8.16 6.41 -14.17
C GLN A 152 6.97 5.85 -14.96
N ALA A 153 7.17 4.76 -15.72
CA ALA A 153 6.09 4.08 -16.43
C ALA A 153 5.06 3.47 -15.46
N LEU A 154 5.52 2.78 -14.41
CA LEU A 154 4.67 2.20 -13.36
C LEU A 154 3.86 3.28 -12.63
N ILE A 155 4.51 4.38 -12.23
CA ILE A 155 3.86 5.53 -11.59
C ILE A 155 2.80 6.15 -12.51
N ALA A 156 3.11 6.32 -13.80
CA ALA A 156 2.18 6.90 -14.76
C ALA A 156 0.93 6.04 -14.94
N GLU A 157 1.07 4.71 -14.95
CA GLU A 157 -0.06 3.77 -14.99
C GLU A 157 -0.88 3.81 -13.70
N ALA A 158 -0.22 3.75 -12.54
CA ALA A 158 -0.91 3.86 -11.25
C ALA A 158 -1.78 5.13 -11.19
N ILE A 159 -1.22 6.28 -11.57
CA ILE A 159 -1.95 7.56 -11.62
C ILE A 159 -3.10 7.52 -12.65
N GLU A 160 -2.92 6.86 -13.81
CA GLU A 160 -4.00 6.68 -14.79
C GLU A 160 -5.21 5.95 -14.19
N PHE A 161 -4.97 5.00 -13.29
CA PHE A 161 -5.99 4.17 -12.67
C PHE A 161 -6.40 4.60 -11.26
N GLY A 162 -6.09 5.85 -10.87
CA GLY A 162 -6.63 6.47 -9.66
C GLY A 162 -5.81 6.27 -8.39
N PHE A 163 -4.59 5.76 -8.52
CA PHE A 163 -3.62 5.71 -7.43
C PHE A 163 -3.03 7.11 -7.27
N TYR A 164 -3.66 7.92 -6.42
CA TYR A 164 -3.24 9.30 -6.18
C TYR A 164 -2.41 9.46 -4.91
N ASN A 165 -1.90 8.34 -4.39
CA ASN A 165 -0.96 8.26 -3.28
C ASN A 165 0.15 7.31 -3.74
N ILE A 166 1.38 7.80 -3.83
CA ILE A 166 2.53 7.07 -4.38
C ILE A 166 3.67 7.14 -3.38
N ASP A 167 4.07 6.01 -2.83
CA ASP A 167 5.21 5.94 -1.93
C ASP A 167 6.45 5.51 -2.70
N ILE A 168 7.42 6.42 -2.76
CA ILE A 168 8.69 6.20 -3.44
C ILE A 168 9.67 5.63 -2.42
N ASP A 169 10.15 4.43 -2.71
CA ASP A 169 11.18 3.78 -1.90
C ASP A 169 12.50 3.73 -2.70
N SER A 170 13.35 4.72 -2.45
CA SER A 170 14.73 4.76 -2.93
C SER A 170 15.73 4.47 -1.81
N SER A 171 15.27 3.95 -0.68
CA SER A 171 16.09 3.67 0.50
C SER A 171 17.14 2.58 0.25
N THR A 172 16.85 1.67 -0.68
CA THR A 172 17.78 0.64 -1.19
C THR A 172 19.05 1.22 -1.83
N LEU A 173 19.05 2.51 -2.19
CA LEU A 173 20.21 3.21 -2.76
C LEU A 173 21.14 3.80 -1.69
N VAL A 174 20.81 3.67 -0.39
CA VAL A 174 21.66 4.14 0.69
C VAL A 174 22.96 3.33 0.71
N ASP A 175 24.09 4.02 0.57
CA ASP A 175 25.42 3.39 0.55
C ASP A 175 26.19 3.70 1.84
N LEU A 176 26.10 2.79 2.81
CA LEU A 176 26.77 2.92 4.11
C LEU A 176 28.30 2.89 4.04
N SER A 177 28.91 2.57 2.89
CA SER A 177 30.37 2.64 2.73
C SER A 177 30.89 4.08 2.61
N GLN A 178 30.00 5.05 2.36
CA GLN A 178 30.37 6.46 2.24
C GLN A 178 30.68 7.10 3.60
N SER A 179 31.60 8.07 3.58
CA SER A 179 32.18 8.66 4.80
C SER A 179 31.27 9.62 5.57
N THR A 180 30.18 10.09 4.98
CA THR A 180 29.24 11.03 5.63
C THR A 180 27.80 10.66 5.30
N VAL A 181 26.86 10.91 6.23
CA VAL A 181 25.44 10.61 6.05
C VAL A 181 24.87 11.25 4.76
N LYS A 182 25.31 12.48 4.42
CA LYS A 182 24.90 13.13 3.15
C LYS A 182 25.35 12.37 1.90
N LYS A 183 26.53 11.77 1.91
CA LYS A 183 26.99 10.93 0.79
C LYS A 183 26.27 9.59 0.77
N GLN A 184 26.02 8.99 1.94
CA GLN A 184 25.27 7.73 2.07
C GLN A 184 23.85 7.89 1.49
N GLN A 185 23.18 9.00 1.79
CA GLN A 185 21.80 9.30 1.38
C GLN A 185 21.67 9.91 -0.02
N TYR A 186 22.77 10.25 -0.71
CA TYR A 186 22.73 11.06 -1.94
C TYR A 186 21.77 10.52 -2.99
N PHE A 187 21.92 9.24 -3.34
CA PHE A 187 21.07 8.62 -4.36
C PHE A 187 19.63 8.38 -3.88
N ASN A 188 19.42 8.25 -2.57
CA ASN A 188 18.08 8.13 -2.00
C ASN A 188 17.29 9.43 -2.23
N PHE A 189 17.77 10.56 -1.68
CA PHE A 189 17.03 11.82 -1.83
C PHE A 189 17.01 12.36 -3.28
N ASP A 190 18.05 12.12 -4.08
CA ASP A 190 18.08 12.55 -5.48
C ASP A 190 17.06 11.79 -6.32
N THR A 191 17.01 10.47 -6.18
CA THR A 191 16.05 9.63 -6.93
C THR A 191 14.62 9.91 -6.50
N CYS A 192 14.36 10.06 -5.19
CA CYS A 192 13.05 10.46 -4.69
C CYS A 192 12.61 11.82 -5.26
N ALA A 193 13.51 12.81 -5.31
CA ALA A 193 13.23 14.12 -5.90
C ALA A 193 12.94 14.01 -7.41
N ARG A 194 13.72 13.23 -8.17
CA ARG A 194 13.53 13.01 -9.61
C ARG A 194 12.17 12.38 -9.91
N LEU A 195 11.78 11.34 -9.17
CA LEU A 195 10.49 10.69 -9.32
C LEU A 195 9.34 11.60 -8.87
N THR A 196 9.51 12.40 -7.81
CA THR A 196 8.53 13.41 -7.40
C THR A 196 8.31 14.46 -8.49
N GLN A 197 9.37 14.96 -9.13
CA GLN A 197 9.28 15.88 -10.27
C GLN A 197 8.50 15.26 -11.44
N PHE A 198 8.72 13.97 -11.71
CA PHE A 198 7.94 13.24 -12.70
C PHE A 198 6.46 13.19 -12.32
N ILE A 199 6.14 12.81 -11.08
CA ILE A 199 4.76 12.77 -10.57
C ILE A 199 4.07 14.12 -10.77
N ARG A 200 4.72 15.24 -10.40
CA ARG A 200 4.16 16.59 -10.61
C ARG A 200 3.85 16.89 -12.08
N ARG A 201 4.62 16.33 -13.02
CA ARG A 201 4.38 16.49 -14.46
C ARG A 201 3.20 15.66 -14.95
N VAL A 202 2.96 14.51 -14.33
CA VAL A 202 1.95 13.54 -14.78
C VAL A 202 0.70 13.48 -13.91
N GLU A 203 0.62 14.21 -12.81
CA GLU A 203 -0.59 14.24 -11.99
C GLU A 203 -1.78 14.86 -12.76
N PRO A 204 -3.01 14.41 -12.50
CA PRO A 204 -4.18 14.97 -13.17
C PRO A 204 -4.45 16.40 -12.71
N LYS A 205 -4.95 17.25 -13.61
CA LYS A 205 -5.30 18.64 -13.27
C LYS A 205 -6.25 18.68 -12.07
N GLY A 206 -5.88 19.45 -11.05
CA GLY A 206 -6.65 19.64 -9.82
C GLY A 206 -6.31 18.64 -8.71
N ILE A 207 -5.67 17.51 -9.03
CA ILE A 207 -5.19 16.56 -8.03
C ILE A 207 -3.71 16.75 -7.81
N THR A 208 -3.35 17.11 -6.58
CA THR A 208 -1.98 17.03 -6.08
C THR A 208 -1.78 15.62 -5.56
N VAL A 209 -1.00 14.78 -6.24
CA VAL A 209 -0.75 13.40 -5.79
C VAL A 209 0.00 13.43 -4.45
N SER A 210 -0.40 12.59 -3.49
CA SER A 210 0.34 12.39 -2.23
C SER A 210 1.59 11.60 -2.55
N VAL A 211 2.74 12.06 -2.05
CA VAL A 211 4.03 11.36 -2.26
C VAL A 211 4.65 11.07 -0.91
N GLY A 212 4.96 9.79 -0.67
CA GLY A 212 5.83 9.36 0.43
C GLY A 212 7.28 9.24 -0.03
N GLY A 213 8.21 9.59 0.85
CA GLY A 213 9.62 9.19 0.74
C GLY A 213 9.99 8.19 1.83
N GLU A 214 11.19 7.62 1.79
CA GLU A 214 11.62 6.62 2.76
C GLU A 214 13.08 6.82 3.18
N ILE A 215 13.35 6.65 4.48
CA ILE A 215 14.70 6.54 5.04
C ILE A 215 14.83 5.24 5.83
N GLY A 216 16.02 4.65 5.78
CA GLY A 216 16.34 3.40 6.47
C GLY A 216 15.66 2.20 5.79
N GLU A 217 16.45 1.37 5.13
CA GLU A 217 15.94 0.13 4.53
C GLU A 217 15.37 -0.78 5.63
N VAL A 218 14.13 -1.22 5.44
CA VAL A 218 13.44 -2.13 6.36
C VAL A 218 14.27 -3.40 6.58
N GLY A 219 14.40 -3.84 7.83
CA GLY A 219 15.21 -4.97 8.27
C GLY A 219 16.66 -4.62 8.69
N HIS A 220 17.10 -3.36 8.55
CA HIS A 220 18.43 -2.92 9.00
C HIS A 220 18.38 -2.15 10.34
N LYS A 221 19.17 -1.08 10.47
CA LYS A 221 19.25 -0.26 11.70
C LYS A 221 18.09 0.74 11.76
N ASN A 222 17.75 1.16 12.97
CA ASN A 222 16.77 2.22 13.18
C ASN A 222 17.23 3.50 12.48
N SER A 223 16.29 4.19 11.85
CA SER A 223 16.53 5.50 11.27
C SER A 223 16.87 6.52 12.36
N THR A 224 17.67 7.51 11.99
CA THR A 224 18.15 8.54 12.91
C THR A 224 17.62 9.94 12.53
N PRO A 225 17.54 10.87 13.50
CA PRO A 225 17.24 12.27 13.22
C PRO A 225 18.18 12.92 12.18
N GLU A 226 19.46 12.52 12.16
CA GLU A 226 20.43 13.03 11.20
C GLU A 226 20.09 12.57 9.77
N GLU A 227 19.81 11.28 9.57
CA GLU A 227 19.41 10.74 8.26
C GLU A 227 18.14 11.41 7.73
N LEU A 228 17.14 11.63 8.60
CA LEU A 228 15.91 12.31 8.22
C LEU A 228 16.19 13.74 7.73
N ARG A 229 16.97 14.51 8.48
CA ARG A 229 17.30 15.89 8.09
C ARG A 229 18.11 15.94 6.80
N VAL A 230 19.14 15.10 6.70
CA VAL A 230 19.98 14.99 5.51
C VAL A 230 19.16 14.62 4.28
N PHE A 231 18.28 13.62 4.40
CA PHE A 231 17.39 13.23 3.32
C PHE A 231 16.49 14.39 2.92
N MET A 232 15.83 15.04 3.87
CA MET A 232 14.86 16.09 3.58
C MET A 232 15.51 17.37 3.01
N ASP A 233 16.67 17.75 3.51
CA ASP A 233 17.42 18.91 3.04
C ASP A 233 17.95 18.65 1.62
N GLY A 234 18.56 17.47 1.40
CA GLY A 234 18.97 17.03 0.06
C GLY A 234 17.79 16.94 -0.90
N PHE A 235 16.67 16.37 -0.48
CA PHE A 235 15.45 16.29 -1.28
C PHE A 235 14.96 17.69 -1.69
N LYS A 236 14.90 18.65 -0.75
CA LYS A 236 14.52 20.05 -1.03
C LYS A 236 15.50 20.73 -1.98
N GLU A 237 16.80 20.49 -1.85
CA GLU A 237 17.83 21.01 -2.76
C GLU A 237 17.64 20.48 -4.20
N ARG A 238 17.27 19.20 -4.33
CA ARG A 238 17.13 18.51 -5.63
C ARG A 238 15.76 18.69 -6.26
N LEU A 239 14.71 18.93 -5.48
CA LEU A 239 13.38 19.24 -5.97
C LEU A 239 13.38 20.62 -6.63
N ARG A 240 12.92 20.72 -7.89
CA ARG A 240 12.85 21.99 -8.60
C ARG A 240 11.99 22.98 -7.81
N LYS A 241 12.51 24.20 -7.61
CA LYS A 241 11.82 25.29 -6.89
C LYS A 241 10.39 25.49 -7.40
N GLY A 242 9.46 25.64 -6.46
CA GLY A 242 8.03 25.85 -6.74
C GLY A 242 7.21 24.58 -6.94
N LEU A 243 7.84 23.40 -6.95
CA LEU A 243 7.11 22.14 -6.94
C LEU A 243 6.74 21.71 -5.52
N THR A 244 5.55 21.14 -5.37
CA THR A 244 5.11 20.47 -4.15
C THR A 244 5.96 19.24 -3.88
N GLY A 245 6.46 19.10 -2.65
CA GLY A 245 7.26 17.96 -2.20
C GLY A 245 6.43 16.79 -1.65
N ILE A 246 7.09 15.91 -0.89
CA ILE A 246 6.44 14.80 -0.20
C ILE A 246 5.52 15.27 0.94
N SER A 247 4.52 14.46 1.28
CA SER A 247 3.54 14.72 2.36
C SER A 247 3.77 13.88 3.61
N LYS A 248 4.56 12.79 3.51
CA LYS A 248 4.86 11.85 4.59
C LYS A 248 6.21 11.17 4.34
N ILE A 249 6.77 10.54 5.35
CA ILE A 249 8.07 9.85 5.24
C ILE A 249 8.10 8.54 6.03
N SER A 250 8.44 7.44 5.39
CA SER A 250 8.66 6.15 6.04
C SER A 250 10.01 6.11 6.74
N VAL A 251 10.00 5.47 7.91
CA VAL A 251 11.16 5.34 8.79
C VAL A 251 11.27 3.91 9.30
N GLN A 252 12.50 3.46 9.56
CA GLN A 252 12.76 2.16 10.13
C GLN A 252 12.93 2.25 11.65
N THR A 253 12.22 1.41 12.38
CA THR A 253 12.11 1.42 13.86
C THR A 253 12.31 0.03 14.46
N GLY A 254 13.04 -0.82 13.74
CA GLY A 254 13.44 -2.18 14.16
C GLY A 254 12.53 -3.28 13.63
N THR A 255 11.55 -2.93 12.78
CA THR A 255 10.60 -3.89 12.18
C THR A 255 11.16 -4.58 10.94
N SER A 256 10.54 -5.70 10.56
CA SER A 256 10.76 -6.37 9.27
C SER A 256 9.42 -6.73 8.65
N HIS A 257 9.33 -6.74 7.32
CA HIS A 257 8.10 -7.15 6.63
C HIS A 257 7.77 -8.62 6.93
N GLY A 258 6.55 -8.84 7.44
CA GLY A 258 6.05 -10.17 7.78
C GLY A 258 6.62 -10.79 9.07
N GLY A 259 7.51 -10.09 9.78
CA GLY A 259 8.15 -10.56 11.02
C GLY A 259 9.06 -11.78 10.82
N VAL A 260 9.57 -12.32 11.93
CA VAL A 260 10.49 -13.46 11.94
C VAL A 260 9.77 -14.69 12.48
N VAL A 261 9.73 -15.78 11.71
CA VAL A 261 9.10 -17.04 12.13
C VAL A 261 10.11 -17.91 12.86
N LEU A 262 9.76 -18.34 14.06
CA LEU A 262 10.55 -19.26 14.87
C LEU A 262 10.38 -20.72 14.37
N PRO A 263 11.28 -21.65 14.73
CA PRO A 263 11.20 -23.04 14.26
C PRO A 263 9.91 -23.77 14.63
N ASP A 264 9.20 -23.31 15.66
CA ASP A 264 7.90 -23.83 16.09
C ASP A 264 6.70 -23.23 15.32
N GLY A 265 6.97 -22.38 14.31
CA GLY A 265 5.96 -21.70 13.51
C GLY A 265 5.37 -20.43 14.15
N SER A 266 5.77 -20.09 15.38
CA SER A 266 5.33 -18.84 16.03
C SER A 266 6.08 -17.62 15.47
N ILE A 267 5.50 -16.43 15.61
CA ILE A 267 6.14 -15.18 15.16
C ILE A 267 6.92 -14.59 16.34
N ALA A 268 8.21 -14.34 16.12
CA ALA A 268 9.07 -13.69 17.09
C ALA A 268 8.52 -12.30 17.42
N GLN A 269 8.46 -11.99 18.71
CA GLN A 269 8.10 -10.65 19.16
C GLN A 269 9.25 -9.70 18.87
N VAL A 270 9.05 -8.82 17.89
CA VAL A 270 9.97 -7.72 17.60
C VAL A 270 9.49 -6.50 18.36
N ALA A 271 10.37 -5.93 19.18
CA ALA A 271 10.08 -4.67 19.87
C ALA A 271 10.24 -3.52 18.89
N LEU A 272 9.13 -2.87 18.54
CA LEU A 272 9.16 -1.62 17.79
C LEU A 272 9.68 -0.49 18.67
N ASP A 273 10.62 0.29 18.14
CA ASP A 273 11.16 1.46 18.81
C ASP A 273 10.23 2.67 18.64
N PHE A 274 9.24 2.75 19.54
CA PHE A 274 8.23 3.81 19.55
C PHE A 274 8.83 5.19 19.88
N ASP A 275 9.96 5.24 20.58
CA ASP A 275 10.64 6.50 20.91
C ASP A 275 11.32 7.09 19.67
N THR A 276 11.99 6.24 18.88
CA THR A 276 12.48 6.63 17.55
C THR A 276 11.33 7.06 16.65
N LEU A 277 10.23 6.30 16.60
CA LEU A 277 9.06 6.65 15.78
C LEU A 277 8.49 8.02 16.15
N LYS A 278 8.30 8.27 17.45
CA LYS A 278 7.81 9.55 17.97
C LYS A 278 8.73 10.70 17.62
N THR A 279 10.04 10.53 17.84
CA THR A 279 11.07 11.53 17.57
C THR A 279 11.10 11.92 16.09
N LEU A 280 11.15 10.92 15.20
CA LEU A 280 11.19 11.17 13.76
C LEU A 280 9.87 11.75 13.23
N SER A 281 8.73 11.30 13.76
CA SER A 281 7.44 11.87 13.39
C SER A 281 7.33 13.35 13.79
N GLU A 282 7.82 13.70 14.98
CA GLU A 282 7.87 15.09 15.44
C GLU A 282 8.75 15.97 14.56
N ILE A 283 9.96 15.51 14.19
CA ILE A 283 10.86 16.23 13.29
C ILE A 283 10.20 16.43 11.92
N ALA A 284 9.64 15.37 11.34
CA ALA A 284 8.94 15.43 10.06
C ALA A 284 7.82 16.49 10.04
N ARG A 285 7.05 16.59 11.12
CA ARG A 285 6.00 17.62 11.25
C ARG A 285 6.57 19.02 11.47
N LYS A 286 7.40 19.19 12.51
CA LYS A 286 7.81 20.52 13.00
C LYS A 286 8.84 21.21 12.11
N GLU A 287 9.79 20.46 11.54
CA GLU A 287 10.88 21.03 10.73
C GLU A 287 10.55 21.04 9.23
N TYR A 288 9.70 20.10 8.78
CA TYR A 288 9.48 19.86 7.35
C TYR A 288 8.02 20.03 6.90
N GLY A 289 7.05 20.19 7.81
CA GLY A 289 5.64 20.37 7.47
C GLY A 289 5.00 19.14 6.83
N LEU A 290 5.57 17.95 7.05
CA LEU A 290 4.97 16.67 6.65
C LEU A 290 3.87 16.26 7.64
N ALA A 291 3.02 15.31 7.28
CA ALA A 291 2.03 14.75 8.21
C ALA A 291 2.67 14.04 9.40
N GLY A 292 3.87 13.49 9.23
CA GLY A 292 4.60 12.71 10.22
C GLY A 292 5.30 11.51 9.59
N ALA A 293 5.82 10.65 10.47
CA ALA A 293 6.44 9.40 10.08
C ALA A 293 5.39 8.34 9.72
N VAL A 294 5.77 7.45 8.81
CA VAL A 294 5.00 6.28 8.38
C VAL A 294 5.71 5.03 8.88
N GLN A 295 4.93 4.08 9.41
CA GLN A 295 5.45 2.81 9.91
C GLN A 295 5.11 1.66 8.96
N HIS A 296 6.13 0.92 8.56
CA HIS A 296 6.01 -0.34 7.81
C HIS A 296 6.16 -1.54 8.75
N GLY A 297 5.81 -2.75 8.29
CA GLY A 297 6.09 -3.97 9.05
C GLY A 297 5.37 -4.11 10.40
N ALA A 298 4.27 -3.39 10.62
CA ALA A 298 3.54 -3.40 11.91
C ALA A 298 2.63 -4.63 12.10
N SER A 299 2.44 -5.44 11.05
CA SER A 299 1.47 -6.55 11.05
C SER A 299 1.72 -7.63 12.12
N THR A 300 2.96 -7.78 12.58
CA THR A 300 3.35 -8.80 13.56
C THR A 300 3.44 -8.27 15.00
N LEU A 301 3.06 -7.02 15.23
CA LEU A 301 3.04 -6.48 16.57
C LEU A 301 1.91 -7.09 17.41
N PRO A 302 2.10 -7.25 18.73
CA PRO A 302 1.01 -7.60 19.62
C PRO A 302 -0.15 -6.61 19.46
N SER A 303 -1.38 -7.12 19.44
CA SER A 303 -2.58 -6.28 19.28
C SER A 303 -2.63 -5.11 20.26
N ALA A 304 -2.16 -5.32 21.50
CA ALA A 304 -2.09 -4.29 22.52
C ALA A 304 -1.09 -3.15 22.23
N ALA A 305 -0.26 -3.22 21.20
CA ALA A 305 0.71 -2.18 20.87
C ALA A 305 0.20 -1.16 19.84
N PHE A 306 -0.92 -1.44 19.15
CA PHE A 306 -1.38 -0.61 18.02
C PHE A 306 -1.80 0.81 18.43
N HIS A 307 -2.31 1.03 19.64
CA HIS A 307 -2.67 2.37 20.12
C HIS A 307 -1.47 3.31 20.23
N LYS A 308 -0.26 2.77 20.42
CA LYS A 308 0.96 3.56 20.53
C LYS A 308 1.29 4.32 19.25
N PHE A 309 0.85 3.87 18.07
CA PHE A 309 1.03 4.63 16.83
C PHE A 309 0.34 6.00 16.89
N ALA A 310 -0.89 6.03 17.42
CA ALA A 310 -1.62 7.27 17.61
C ALA A 310 -0.94 8.16 18.67
N GLU A 311 -0.45 7.59 19.78
CA GLU A 311 0.27 8.30 20.85
C GLU A 311 1.62 8.89 20.38
N CYS A 312 2.30 8.20 19.47
CA CYS A 312 3.54 8.66 18.85
C CYS A 312 3.31 9.66 17.72
N GLU A 313 2.04 10.03 17.44
CA GLU A 313 1.66 10.85 16.30
C GLU A 313 2.20 10.29 14.97
N THR A 314 2.19 8.97 14.81
CA THR A 314 2.48 8.32 13.53
C THR A 314 1.39 8.72 12.53
N ALA A 315 1.79 9.19 11.36
CA ALA A 315 0.85 9.67 10.35
C ALA A 315 0.06 8.51 9.75
N GLU A 316 0.77 7.43 9.41
CA GLU A 316 0.24 6.29 8.68
C GLU A 316 0.95 4.99 9.08
N VAL A 317 0.25 3.86 9.02
CA VAL A 317 0.81 2.52 9.28
C VAL A 317 0.37 1.53 8.21
N HIS A 318 1.32 0.82 7.62
CA HIS A 318 1.08 -0.14 6.53
C HIS A 318 0.88 -1.55 7.09
N LEU A 319 -0.17 -2.23 6.62
CA LEU A 319 -0.67 -3.49 7.17
C LEU A 319 -1.02 -4.47 6.05
N ALA A 320 -0.40 -5.64 6.05
CA ALA A 320 -0.47 -6.56 4.93
C ALA A 320 -0.50 -8.03 5.37
N THR A 321 0.64 -8.52 5.87
CA THR A 321 0.91 -9.95 6.06
C THR A 321 -0.12 -10.62 6.96
N GLU A 322 -0.58 -9.95 8.01
CA GLU A 322 -1.55 -10.55 8.93
C GLU A 322 -2.91 -10.81 8.26
N PHE A 323 -3.35 -9.96 7.33
CA PHE A 323 -4.61 -10.20 6.61
C PHE A 323 -4.52 -11.43 5.71
N GLN A 324 -3.39 -11.58 5.01
CA GLN A 324 -3.11 -12.79 4.23
C GLN A 324 -3.05 -14.03 5.12
N ASN A 325 -2.41 -13.91 6.30
CA ASN A 325 -2.27 -15.00 7.24
C ASN A 325 -3.65 -15.46 7.74
N MET A 326 -4.47 -14.52 8.22
CA MET A 326 -5.84 -14.79 8.66
C MET A 326 -6.68 -15.50 7.59
N MET A 327 -6.53 -15.13 6.31
CA MET A 327 -7.22 -15.84 5.21
C MET A 327 -6.78 -17.31 5.12
N TYR A 328 -5.48 -17.58 5.06
CA TYR A 328 -4.96 -18.95 4.94
C TYR A 328 -5.21 -19.80 6.19
N ASP A 329 -5.27 -19.17 7.35
CA ASP A 329 -5.35 -19.83 8.66
C ASP A 329 -6.80 -19.88 9.19
N SER A 330 -7.75 -19.27 8.46
CA SER A 330 -9.18 -19.41 8.71
C SER A 330 -9.62 -20.88 8.61
N LYS A 331 -10.44 -21.32 9.56
CA LYS A 331 -11.09 -22.65 9.52
C LYS A 331 -12.00 -22.85 8.31
N HIS A 332 -12.37 -21.77 7.63
CA HIS A 332 -13.21 -21.78 6.45
C HIS A 332 -12.40 -21.93 5.15
N PHE A 333 -11.09 -21.68 5.19
CA PHE A 333 -10.24 -21.86 4.02
C PHE A 333 -10.04 -23.37 3.74
N PRO A 334 -10.37 -23.87 2.54
CA PRO A 334 -10.36 -25.31 2.29
C PRO A 334 -8.97 -25.94 2.49
N PRO A 335 -8.85 -26.98 3.35
CA PRO A 335 -7.57 -27.63 3.61
C PRO A 335 -6.93 -28.20 2.34
N GLU A 336 -7.73 -28.77 1.44
CA GLU A 336 -7.26 -29.32 0.16
C GLU A 336 -6.64 -28.24 -0.75
N LEU A 337 -7.23 -27.04 -0.78
CA LEU A 337 -6.69 -25.92 -1.54
C LEU A 337 -5.39 -25.40 -0.90
N LYS A 338 -5.32 -25.33 0.44
CA LYS A 338 -4.09 -24.96 1.16
C LYS A 338 -2.95 -25.93 0.86
N GLU A 339 -3.23 -27.24 0.90
CA GLU A 339 -2.26 -28.27 0.57
C GLU A 339 -1.80 -28.18 -0.90
N LYS A 340 -2.73 -27.99 -1.84
CA LYS A 340 -2.40 -27.78 -3.26
C LYS A 340 -1.46 -26.58 -3.45
N ILE A 341 -1.72 -25.47 -2.74
CA ILE A 341 -0.86 -24.28 -2.75
C ILE A 341 0.53 -24.62 -2.21
N TYR A 342 0.62 -25.36 -1.10
CA TYR A 342 1.89 -25.73 -0.47
C TYR A 342 2.72 -26.67 -1.35
N GLN A 343 2.09 -27.64 -2.02
CA GLN A 343 2.78 -28.48 -3.01
C GLN A 343 3.30 -27.67 -4.20
N TRP A 344 2.53 -26.67 -4.65
CA TRP A 344 3.00 -25.77 -5.70
C TRP A 344 4.21 -24.94 -5.24
N LEU A 345 4.22 -24.43 -4.00
CA LEU A 345 5.33 -23.67 -3.43
C LEU A 345 6.61 -24.51 -3.29
N LYS A 346 6.49 -25.78 -2.88
CA LYS A 346 7.62 -26.73 -2.80
C LYS A 346 8.38 -26.87 -4.12
N ILE A 347 7.72 -26.60 -5.25
CA ILE A 347 8.32 -26.67 -6.58
C ILE A 347 8.73 -25.27 -7.05
N ASN A 348 7.81 -24.30 -6.99
CA ASN A 348 7.97 -23.00 -7.66
C ASN A 348 8.69 -21.95 -6.83
N ALA A 349 8.78 -22.15 -5.51
CA ALA A 349 9.57 -21.31 -4.59
C ALA A 349 10.73 -22.10 -3.96
N ALA A 350 11.07 -23.28 -4.50
CA ALA A 350 12.08 -24.18 -3.93
C ALA A 350 13.44 -23.50 -3.69
N SER A 351 13.84 -22.60 -4.59
CA SER A 351 15.10 -21.85 -4.49
C SER A 351 15.17 -20.88 -3.31
N GLU A 352 14.04 -20.57 -2.66
CA GLU A 352 13.98 -19.71 -1.49
C GLU A 352 14.05 -20.48 -0.17
N LYS A 353 13.98 -21.82 -0.21
CA LYS A 353 14.15 -22.65 0.98
C LYS A 353 15.62 -22.60 1.41
N LYS A 354 15.86 -22.14 2.64
CA LYS A 354 17.22 -22.07 3.21
C LYS A 354 17.59 -23.38 3.90
N ASP A 355 18.88 -23.67 3.98
CA ASP A 355 19.39 -24.81 4.74
C ASP A 355 18.94 -24.72 6.21
N GLY A 356 18.34 -25.80 6.72
CA GLY A 356 17.81 -25.87 8.10
C GLY A 356 16.46 -25.19 8.32
N GLU A 357 15.83 -24.60 7.28
CA GLU A 357 14.49 -24.00 7.37
C GLU A 357 13.40 -25.09 7.40
N THR A 358 12.48 -25.00 8.38
CA THR A 358 11.34 -25.94 8.46
C THR A 358 10.34 -25.69 7.33
N ASP A 359 9.45 -26.65 7.07
CA ASP A 359 8.38 -26.46 6.08
C ASP A 359 7.44 -25.32 6.51
N GLU A 360 7.17 -25.16 7.80
CA GLU A 360 6.35 -24.07 8.35
C GLU A 360 6.96 -22.70 8.07
N GLN A 361 8.26 -22.53 8.35
CA GLN A 361 8.99 -21.28 8.07
C GLN A 361 9.00 -20.99 6.55
N PHE A 362 9.30 -22.01 5.75
CA PHE A 362 9.31 -21.90 4.30
C PHE A 362 7.95 -21.47 3.75
N PHE A 363 6.86 -22.11 4.15
CA PHE A 363 5.51 -21.79 3.66
C PHE A 363 5.03 -20.44 4.16
N TYR A 364 5.26 -20.07 5.42
CA TYR A 364 4.89 -18.76 5.92
C TYR A 364 5.51 -17.65 5.08
N LYS A 365 6.80 -17.76 4.77
CA LYS A 365 7.56 -16.78 3.98
C LYS A 365 7.10 -16.72 2.52
N THR A 366 6.83 -17.87 1.91
CA THR A 366 6.62 -17.98 0.46
C THR A 366 5.15 -17.95 0.02
N ARG A 367 4.18 -18.18 0.92
CA ARG A 367 2.75 -18.28 0.58
C ARG A 367 2.13 -17.07 -0.12
N LYS A 368 2.75 -15.89 0.02
CA LYS A 368 2.37 -14.69 -0.76
C LYS A 368 2.50 -14.90 -2.27
N LYS A 369 3.51 -15.67 -2.72
CA LYS A 369 3.79 -15.91 -4.15
C LYS A 369 2.76 -16.80 -4.84
N ALA A 370 1.96 -17.54 -4.08
CA ALA A 370 0.89 -18.38 -4.61
C ALA A 370 -0.40 -17.60 -4.89
N LEU A 371 -0.55 -16.37 -4.38
CA LEU A 371 -1.81 -15.63 -4.48
C LEU A 371 -2.21 -15.32 -5.91
N GLY A 372 -1.27 -14.93 -6.78
CA GLY A 372 -1.53 -14.73 -8.21
C GLY A 372 -1.87 -16.03 -8.95
N PRO A 373 -1.02 -17.07 -8.88
CA PRO A 373 -1.26 -18.36 -9.51
C PRO A 373 -2.59 -19.02 -9.11
N PHE A 374 -2.99 -18.90 -7.84
CA PHE A 374 -4.23 -19.48 -7.31
C PHE A 374 -5.38 -18.46 -7.18
N LYS A 375 -5.25 -17.26 -7.75
CA LYS A 375 -6.26 -16.19 -7.66
C LYS A 375 -7.64 -16.69 -8.11
N ARG A 376 -7.69 -17.48 -9.19
CA ARG A 376 -8.93 -18.05 -9.73
C ARG A 376 -9.57 -19.05 -8.78
N GLU A 377 -8.81 -19.98 -8.22
CA GLU A 377 -9.34 -20.94 -7.24
C GLU A 377 -9.81 -20.25 -5.95
N ILE A 378 -9.03 -19.30 -5.42
CA ILE A 378 -9.40 -18.57 -4.19
C ILE A 378 -10.66 -17.74 -4.42
N MET A 379 -10.74 -16.98 -5.53
CA MET A 379 -11.94 -16.22 -5.86
C MET A 379 -13.11 -17.11 -6.31
N GLY A 380 -12.83 -18.33 -6.76
CA GLY A 380 -13.80 -19.35 -7.16
C GLY A 380 -14.44 -20.10 -5.99
N LEU A 381 -13.97 -19.90 -4.75
CA LEU A 381 -14.62 -20.41 -3.54
C LEU A 381 -16.10 -19.98 -3.48
N SER A 382 -16.94 -20.74 -2.77
CA SER A 382 -18.34 -20.36 -2.62
C SER A 382 -18.48 -19.02 -1.90
N ASP A 383 -19.57 -18.29 -2.19
CA ASP A 383 -19.83 -17.00 -1.55
C ASP A 383 -19.93 -17.12 -0.02
N SER A 384 -20.47 -18.25 0.47
CA SER A 384 -20.54 -18.53 1.90
C SER A 384 -19.16 -18.67 2.55
N ILE A 385 -18.20 -19.32 1.87
CA ILE A 385 -16.83 -19.46 2.37
C ILE A 385 -16.14 -18.10 2.37
N ARG A 386 -16.21 -17.36 1.24
CA ARG A 386 -15.55 -16.06 1.14
C ARG A 386 -16.10 -15.05 2.15
N GLU A 387 -17.41 -15.00 2.36
CA GLU A 387 -18.02 -14.11 3.35
C GLU A 387 -17.65 -14.52 4.79
N ALA A 388 -17.56 -15.83 5.10
CA ALA A 388 -17.14 -16.29 6.43
C ALA A 388 -15.70 -15.84 6.76
N ILE A 389 -14.78 -15.99 5.81
CA ILE A 389 -13.39 -15.49 5.95
C ILE A 389 -13.39 -13.95 6.07
N ALA A 390 -14.15 -13.26 5.23
CA ALA A 390 -14.22 -11.80 5.26
C ALA A 390 -14.78 -11.25 6.59
N LEU A 391 -15.70 -11.96 7.24
CA LEU A 391 -16.22 -11.59 8.57
C LEU A 391 -15.16 -11.70 9.67
N GLU A 392 -14.28 -12.71 9.61
CA GLU A 392 -13.15 -12.83 10.54
C GLU A 392 -12.19 -11.63 10.39
N LEU A 393 -11.89 -11.23 9.16
CA LEU A 393 -11.06 -10.05 8.89
C LEU A 393 -11.80 -8.74 9.18
N GLU A 394 -13.12 -8.67 9.02
CA GLU A 394 -13.91 -7.48 9.37
C GLU A 394 -13.75 -7.11 10.85
N ALA A 395 -13.75 -8.11 11.74
CA ALA A 395 -13.49 -7.90 13.17
C ALA A 395 -12.08 -7.34 13.41
N LYS A 396 -11.08 -7.79 12.66
CA LYS A 396 -9.71 -7.26 12.73
C LYS A 396 -9.64 -5.81 12.24
N PHE A 397 -10.31 -5.47 11.14
CA PHE A 397 -10.36 -4.09 10.64
C PHE A 397 -11.03 -3.16 11.65
N ASP A 398 -12.15 -3.58 12.25
CA ASP A 398 -12.82 -2.80 13.30
C ASP A 398 -11.92 -2.57 14.53
N PHE A 399 -11.21 -3.61 14.96
CA PHE A 399 -10.20 -3.50 16.02
C PHE A 399 -9.12 -2.47 15.66
N LEU A 400 -8.53 -2.57 14.46
CA LEU A 400 -7.47 -1.67 14.02
C LEU A 400 -7.95 -0.22 13.93
N PHE A 401 -9.15 0.02 13.40
CA PHE A 401 -9.72 1.36 13.30
C PHE A 401 -9.89 2.03 14.67
N LYS A 402 -10.28 1.24 15.69
CA LYS A 402 -10.38 1.69 17.08
C LYS A 402 -9.01 1.95 17.70
N GLN A 403 -8.06 1.03 17.54
CA GLN A 403 -6.72 1.18 18.11
C GLN A 403 -5.96 2.36 17.50
N LEU A 404 -6.07 2.57 16.20
CA LEU A 404 -5.42 3.68 15.49
C LEU A 404 -6.19 5.01 15.63
N ASN A 405 -7.29 5.02 16.39
CA ASN A 405 -8.12 6.16 16.70
C ASN A 405 -8.69 6.91 15.48
N VAL A 406 -9.03 6.19 14.40
CA VAL A 406 -9.63 6.76 13.18
C VAL A 406 -11.16 6.77 13.18
N VAL A 407 -11.78 6.41 14.31
CA VAL A 407 -13.22 6.50 14.55
C VAL A 407 -13.65 7.98 14.57
N ASN A 408 -14.80 8.29 13.96
CA ASN A 408 -15.35 9.65 13.86
C ASN A 408 -14.42 10.67 13.16
N LYS A 409 -13.56 10.22 12.24
CA LYS A 409 -12.65 11.11 11.48
C LYS A 409 -13.16 11.44 10.07
N LYS A 410 -14.36 11.01 9.68
CA LYS A 410 -14.89 11.25 8.34
C LYS A 410 -15.02 12.73 7.99
N GLU A 411 -15.53 13.56 8.89
CA GLU A 411 -15.70 15.00 8.64
C GLU A 411 -14.38 15.70 8.33
N LEU A 412 -13.31 15.31 9.02
CA LEU A 412 -11.97 15.84 8.79
C LEU A 412 -11.48 15.47 7.38
N THR A 413 -11.66 14.22 6.98
CA THR A 413 -11.34 13.77 5.63
C THR A 413 -12.18 14.49 4.57
N ASP A 414 -13.49 14.60 4.76
CA ASP A 414 -14.40 15.26 3.80
C ASP A 414 -14.03 16.74 3.61
N THR A 415 -13.64 17.42 4.70
CA THR A 415 -13.22 18.84 4.70
C THR A 415 -11.96 19.05 3.88
N HIS A 416 -10.95 18.19 4.06
CA HIS A 416 -9.64 18.36 3.40
C HIS A 416 -9.49 17.53 2.11
N THR A 417 -10.51 16.79 1.68
CA THR A 417 -10.48 16.01 0.44
C THR A 417 -11.79 16.16 -0.34
N PRO A 418 -12.12 17.39 -0.79
CA PRO A 418 -13.33 17.64 -1.54
C PRO A 418 -13.31 16.90 -2.89
N LEU A 419 -14.49 16.63 -3.43
CA LEU A 419 -14.66 16.00 -4.74
C LEU A 419 -13.93 16.80 -5.83
N LYS A 420 -12.95 16.16 -6.47
CA LYS A 420 -12.30 16.67 -7.68
C LYS A 420 -12.56 15.69 -8.82
N LYS A 421 -13.29 16.14 -9.85
CA LYS A 421 -13.51 15.32 -11.05
C LYS A 421 -12.24 15.29 -11.88
N VAL A 422 -11.73 14.09 -12.12
CA VAL A 422 -10.54 13.89 -12.92
C VAL A 422 -10.89 13.94 -14.40
N ILE A 423 -10.27 14.87 -15.12
CA ILE A 423 -10.32 14.92 -16.58
C ILE A 423 -9.04 14.27 -17.10
N THR A 424 -9.09 12.98 -17.41
CA THR A 424 -7.97 12.27 -18.03
C THR A 424 -7.86 12.66 -19.51
N ARG A 425 -6.70 13.22 -19.90
CA ARG A 425 -6.36 13.39 -21.32
C ARG A 425 -5.75 12.10 -21.86
N LYS A 426 -6.11 11.71 -23.08
CA LYS A 426 -5.48 10.58 -23.79
C LYS A 426 -3.97 10.82 -23.85
N ARG A 427 -3.18 9.94 -23.25
CA ARG A 427 -1.71 9.91 -23.44
C ARG A 427 -1.38 9.03 -24.64
N LYS A 428 -0.20 9.26 -25.24
CA LYS A 428 0.34 8.35 -26.27
C LYS A 428 0.47 6.94 -25.69
N GLU A 429 0.27 5.93 -26.53
CA GLU A 429 0.51 4.53 -26.17
C GLU A 429 1.93 4.39 -25.61
N ALA A 430 2.03 3.96 -24.34
CA ALA A 430 3.29 3.59 -23.71
C ALA A 430 3.60 2.12 -24.04
N ALA A 431 4.88 1.75 -23.97
CA ALA A 431 5.30 0.36 -24.08
C ALA A 431 4.60 -0.52 -23.01
N ALA A 432 4.51 -1.82 -23.25
CA ALA A 432 3.92 -2.76 -22.30
C ALA A 432 4.62 -2.66 -20.94
N ILE A 433 3.85 -2.42 -19.88
CA ILE A 433 4.35 -2.30 -18.51
C ILE A 433 4.38 -3.69 -17.89
N VAL A 434 5.49 -4.02 -17.24
CA VAL A 434 5.73 -5.32 -16.60
C VAL A 434 5.75 -5.11 -15.09
N HIS A 435 4.84 -5.78 -14.38
CA HIS A 435 4.90 -5.93 -12.93
C HIS A 435 5.68 -7.22 -12.63
N ASP A 436 6.97 -7.10 -12.36
CA ASP A 436 7.90 -8.21 -12.24
C ASP A 436 7.83 -8.96 -10.89
N GLY A 437 7.16 -8.39 -9.90
CA GLY A 437 7.03 -8.96 -8.57
C GLY A 437 8.25 -8.79 -7.67
N GLU A 438 9.24 -8.00 -8.09
CA GLU A 438 10.46 -7.73 -7.30
C GLU A 438 10.26 -6.53 -6.37
N GLY A 439 10.65 -6.68 -5.09
CA GLY A 439 10.63 -5.64 -4.07
C GLY A 439 10.80 -6.21 -2.65
N ALA A 440 10.78 -5.35 -1.63
CA ALA A 440 11.00 -5.73 -0.22
C ALA A 440 9.79 -6.40 0.48
N ASP A 441 8.59 -6.32 -0.09
CA ASP A 441 7.35 -6.86 0.53
C ASP A 441 7.10 -8.35 0.37
#